data_AF-R7ZKY4-F1
#
_entry.id   AF-R7ZKY4-F1
#
_cell.length_a   1.000
_cell.length_b   1.000
_cell.length_c   1.000
_cell.angle_alpha   90.00
_cell.angle_beta   90.00
_cell.angle_gamma   90.00
#
_symmetry.space_group_name_H-M   'P 1'
#
loop_
_entity.id
_entity.type
_entity.pdbx_description
1 polymer ?
#
loop_
_entity_poly.entity_id
_entity_poly.type
_entity_poly.pdbx_seq_one_letter_code
_entity_poly.pdbx_strand_id
1 'polypeptide(L)' 'MKQITIYIPDNKFPFFMELIKSLKFIKRVDTEEVSSKEEILKGLQEAVEEVNQIKAGKKKAQPLTEFLNEL' A
#
# COMPACT_ATOMS: atom_id res chain seq x y z
N MET A 1 17.27 -19.31 17.64
CA MET A 1 16.79 -17.91 17.49
C MET A 1 15.53 -17.76 18.34
N LYS A 2 15.27 -16.57 18.89
CA LYS A 2 14.07 -16.29 19.70
C LYS A 2 13.23 -15.24 18.96
N GLN A 3 11.92 -15.40 18.98
CA GLN A 3 10.96 -14.50 18.35
C GLN A 3 10.03 -13.94 19.42
N ILE A 4 9.66 -12.68 19.26
CA ILE A 4 8.66 -12.00 20.09
C ILE A 4 7.67 -11.28 19.18
N THR A 5 6.42 -11.20 19.61
CA THR A 5 5.35 -10.42 18.95
C THR A 5 4.97 -9.28 19.88
N ILE A 6 4.90 -8.06 19.35
CA ILE A 6 4.62 -6.85 20.13
C ILE A 6 3.41 -6.17 19.50
N TYR A 7 2.38 -5.92 20.29
CA TYR A 7 1.22 -5.12 19.88
C TYR A 7 1.48 -3.66 20.26
N ILE A 8 1.43 -2.77 19.27
CA ILE A 8 1.63 -1.34 19.46
C ILE A 8 0.44 -0.57 18.87
N PRO A 9 0.07 0.58 19.46
CA PRO A 9 -0.92 1.46 18.86
C PRO A 9 -0.49 1.93 17.46
N ASP A 10 -1.41 1.99 16.50
CA ASP A 10 -1.14 2.37 15.10
C ASP A 10 -0.41 3.71 14.98
N ASN A 11 -0.80 4.70 15.80
CA ASN A 11 -0.16 6.02 15.82
C ASN A 11 1.30 6.00 16.32
N LYS A 12 1.75 4.90 16.92
CA LYS A 12 3.15 4.68 17.35
C LYS A 12 3.92 3.77 16.41
N PHE A 13 3.26 3.11 15.46
CA PHE A 13 3.90 2.20 14.51
C PHE A 13 5.02 2.85 13.69
N PRO A 14 4.85 4.06 13.11
CA PRO A 14 5.94 4.68 12.33
C PRO A 14 7.20 4.94 13.16
N PHE A 15 7.02 5.47 14.38
CA PHE A 15 8.12 5.71 15.32
C PHE A 15 8.84 4.41 15.71
N PHE A 16 8.08 3.36 15.98
CA PHE A 16 8.66 2.06 16.35
C PHE A 16 9.45 1.43 15.20
N MET A 17 8.97 1.59 13.97
CA MET A 17 9.69 1.13 12.78
C MET A 17 11.02 1.89 12.56
N GLU A 18 11.06 3.19 12.82
CA GLU A 18 12.32 3.97 12.79
C GLU A 18 13.31 3.50 13.86
N LEU A 19 12.82 3.26 15.08
CA LEU A 19 13.64 2.71 16.17
C LEU A 19 14.23 1.36 15.78
N ILE A 20 13.41 0.44 15.27
CA ILE A 20 13.85 -0.89 14.81
C ILE A 20 14.90 -0.80 13.71
N LYS A 21 14.72 0.09 12.72
CA LYS A 21 15.70 0.31 11.64
C LYS A 21 17.06 0.78 12.16
N SER A 22 17.11 1.44 13.31
CA SER A 22 18.37 1.86 13.93
C SER A 22 19.16 0.71 14.58
N LEU A 23 18.52 -0.43 14.84
CA LEU A 23 19.10 -1.57 15.54
C LEU A 23 19.76 -2.55 14.55
N LYS A 24 21.08 -2.48 14.41
CA LYS A 24 21.87 -3.31 13.45
C LYS A 24 21.82 -4.82 13.68
N PHE A 25 21.33 -5.28 14.83
CA PHE A 25 21.26 -6.70 15.19
C PHE A 25 19.92 -7.36 14.82
N ILE A 26 18.95 -6.58 14.34
CA ILE A 26 17.66 -7.11 13.90
C ILE A 26 17.83 -7.72 12.52
N LYS A 27 17.61 -9.04 12.44
CA LYS A 27 17.80 -9.81 11.19
C LYS A 27 16.57 -9.82 10.29
N ARG A 28 15.38 -9.64 10.87
CA ARG A 28 14.09 -9.76 10.17
C ARG A 28 13.01 -8.98 10.91
N VAL A 29 12.19 -8.26 10.14
CA VAL A 29 10.98 -7.59 10.59
C VAL A 29 9.89 -8.02 9.62
N ASP A 30 8.91 -8.77 10.11
CA ASP A 30 7.74 -9.15 9.33
C ASP A 30 6.65 -8.14 9.65
N THR A 31 6.22 -7.36 8.65
CA THR A 31 5.09 -6.45 8.75
C THR A 31 3.93 -7.06 7.97
N GLU A 32 2.78 -7.25 8.61
CA GLU A 32 1.54 -7.47 7.87
C GLU A 32 1.29 -6.21 7.04
N GLU A 33 1.14 -6.40 5.72
CA GLU A 33 1.27 -5.39 4.68
C GLU A 33 0.47 -4.10 4.98
N VAL A 34 1.18 -3.03 5.34
CA VAL A 34 0.71 -1.68 5.08
C VAL A 34 1.09 -1.43 3.63
N SER A 35 0.10 -1.33 2.74
CA SER A 35 0.33 -1.04 1.32
C SER A 35 1.43 0.00 1.17
N SER A 36 2.53 -0.42 0.55
CA SER A 36 3.74 0.37 0.45
C SER A 36 3.43 1.69 -0.25
N LYS A 37 4.18 2.75 0.07
CA LYS A 37 4.05 4.03 -0.66
C LYS A 37 4.22 3.84 -2.17
N GLU A 38 5.02 2.85 -2.57
CA GLU A 38 5.22 2.45 -3.95
C GLU A 38 3.96 1.84 -4.57
N GLU A 39 3.25 0.95 -3.87
CA GLU A 39 1.96 0.41 -4.33
C GLU A 39 0.87 1.47 -4.46
N ILE A 40 0.81 2.40 -3.49
CA ILE A 40 -0.14 3.52 -3.54
C ILE A 40 0.17 4.42 -4.75
N LEU A 41 1.45 4.73 -4.98
CA LEU A 41 1.87 5.56 -6.10
C LEU A 41 1.61 4.86 -7.45
N LYS A 42 1.86 3.55 -7.51
CA LYS A 42 1.57 2.73 -8.69
C LYS A 42 0.07 2.71 -8.99
N GLY A 43 -0.77 2.48 -7.98
CA GLY A 43 -2.23 2.52 -8.14
C GLY A 43 -2.75 3.89 -8.60
N LEU A 44 -2.15 4.98 -8.13
CA LEU A 44 -2.48 6.32 -8.59
C LEU A 44 -2.06 6.57 -10.05
N GLN A 45 -0.87 6.11 -10.44
CA GLN A 45 -0.41 6.20 -11.84
C GLN A 45 -1.34 5.43 -12.78
N GLU A 46 -1.70 4.21 -12.41
CA GLU A 46 -2.62 3.35 -13.18
C GLU A 46 -3.99 4.02 -13.38
N ALA A 47 -4.54 4.62 -12.32
CA ALA A 47 -5.82 5.35 -12.40
C ALA A 47 -5.74 6.56 -13.35
N VAL A 48 -4.64 7.32 -13.33
CA VAL A 48 -4.44 8.47 -14.23
C VAL A 48 -4.29 8.02 -15.68
N GLU A 49 -3.52 6.95 -15.91
CA GLU A 49 -3.35 6.33 -17.22
C GLU A 49 -4.71 5.91 -17.80
N GLU A 50 -5.54 5.25 -16.99
CA GLU A 50 -6.88 4.81 -17.39
C GLU A 50 -7.78 5.97 -17.82
N VAL A 51 -7.82 7.05 -17.04
CA VAL A 51 -8.58 8.27 -17.38
C VAL A 51 -8.09 8.87 -18.69
N ASN A 52 -6.78 8.86 -18.95
CA ASN A 52 -6.22 9.35 -20.21
C ASN A 52 -6.62 8.47 -21.40
N GLN A 53 -6.63 7.15 -21.25
CA GLN A 53 -7.10 6.23 -22.30
C GLN A 53 -8.58 6.41 -22.62
N ILE A 54 -9.41 6.70 -21.60
CA ILE A 54 -10.83 7.03 -21.78
C ILE A 54 -10.97 8.34 -22.56
N LYS A 55 -10.25 9.39 -22.17
CA LYS A 55 -10.26 10.69 -22.88
C LYS A 55 -9.77 10.57 -24.32
N ALA A 56 -8.80 9.69 -24.59
CA ALA A 56 -8.30 9.41 -25.93
C ALA A 56 -9.23 8.54 -26.79
N GLY A 57 -10.36 8.09 -26.25
CA GLY A 57 -11.32 7.21 -26.93
C GLY A 57 -10.82 5.76 -27.09
N LYS A 58 -9.71 5.40 -26.45
CA LYS A 58 -9.11 4.05 -26.51
C LYS A 58 -9.75 3.07 -25.53
N LYS A 59 -10.34 3.58 -24.44
CA LYS A 59 -11.07 2.79 -23.44
C LYS A 59 -12.45 3.40 -23.21
N LYS A 60 -13.45 2.58 -22.92
CA LYS A 60 -14.78 3.07 -22.52
C LYS A 60 -14.81 3.29 -21.01
N ALA A 61 -15.40 4.40 -20.59
CA ALA A 61 -15.77 4.58 -19.19
C ALA A 61 -16.86 3.56 -18.83
N GLN A 62 -16.82 3.06 -17.59
CA GLN A 62 -17.88 2.24 -17.02
C GLN A 62 -18.62 3.01 -15.93
N PRO A 63 -19.94 2.82 -15.76
CA PRO A 63 -20.69 3.35 -14.63
C PRO A 63 -20.12 2.87 -13.30
N LEU A 64 -20.10 3.75 -12.30
CA LEU A 64 -19.60 3.42 -10.95
C LEU A 64 -20.36 2.24 -10.33
N THR A 65 -21.66 2.12 -10.61
CA THR A 65 -22.50 1.02 -10.12
C THR A 65 -22.09 -0.33 -10.70
N GLU A 66 -21.64 -0.36 -11.95
CA GLU A 66 -21.17 -1.61 -12.59
C GLU A 66 -19.82 -2.00 -12.01
N PHE A 67 -18.89 -1.04 -11.91
CA PHE A 67 -17.58 -1.24 -11.30
C PHE A 67 -17.66 -1.81 -9.87
N LEU A 68 -18.53 -1.26 -9.03
CA LEU A 68 -18.67 -1.72 -7.63
C LEU A 68 -19.25 -3.13 -7.51
N ASN A 69 -19.90 -3.66 -8.54
CA ASN A 69 -20.39 -5.04 -8.54
C ASN A 69 -19.32 -6.05 -9.04
N GLU A 70 -18.24 -5.57 -9.66
CA GLU A 70 -17.14 -6.41 -10.19
C GLU A 70 -16.00 -6.63 -9.19
N LEU A 71 -15.91 -5.79 -8.15
CA LEU A 71 -14.94 -5.88 -7.05
C LEU A 71 -15.44 -6.80 -5.91
#